data_AF-A0ABD6CHK1-F1
#
_entry.id   AF-A0ABD6CHK1-F1
#
_cell.length_a   1.000
_cell.length_b   1.000
_cell.length_c   1.000
_cell.angle_alpha   90.00
_cell.angle_beta   90.00
_cell.angle_gamma   90.00
#
_symmetry.space_group_name_H-M   'P 1'
#
loop_
_entity.id
_entity.type
_entity.pdbx_description
1 polymer ?
#
loop_
_entity_poly.entity_id
_entity_poly.type
_entity_poly.pdbx_seq_one_letter_code
_entity_poly.pdbx_strand_id
1 'polypeptide(L)'
;MVLTRALATETGDSTSRSYYALHPPQEYVVTESGDYYHVETTDFNATETVGYEYSVEIGVDEPSLPNTNGSHSFADLPAHDRESLRSAVGNPHLLHAPHYSFSVVFAYENAGVRHRSLFVPETESHYLEWNDVLLRLVFDEQRTVEITSTTVSTTLVAESPEEFFRYLCRERGTDLGQLTNEQRDIVTQAIEGTYTECGTDSDAFSTLREQLTDENNRHSLLARYDGSWYFVHLS
;
A
#
# COMPACT_ATOMS: atom_id res chain seq x y z
N MET A 1 -8.82 3.95 4.46
CA MET A 1 -10.09 3.99 5.25
C MET A 1 -10.67 2.60 5.51
N VAL A 2 -10.73 1.69 4.52
CA VAL A 2 -11.26 0.32 4.72
C VAL A 2 -10.44 -0.51 5.72
N LEU A 3 -9.11 -0.39 5.71
CA LEU A 3 -8.23 -1.03 6.69
C LEU A 3 -8.53 -0.58 8.14
N THR A 4 -8.67 0.73 8.37
CA THR A 4 -9.03 1.27 9.69
C THR A 4 -10.37 0.73 10.19
N ARG A 5 -11.32 0.51 9.28
CA ARG A 5 -12.60 -0.13 9.63
C ARG A 5 -12.42 -1.60 9.96
N ALA A 6 -11.63 -2.34 9.18
CA ALA A 6 -11.31 -3.75 9.44
C ALA A 6 -10.65 -3.93 10.82
N LEU A 7 -9.70 -3.06 11.19
CA LEU A 7 -9.06 -3.06 12.51
C LEU A 7 -10.03 -2.71 13.67
N ALA A 8 -11.14 -2.03 13.37
CA ALA A 8 -12.14 -1.63 14.36
C ALA A 8 -13.31 -2.62 14.49
N THR A 9 -13.43 -3.61 13.60
CA THR A 9 -14.46 -4.64 13.68
C THR A 9 -13.98 -5.84 14.50
N GLU A 10 -14.89 -6.48 15.24
CA GLU A 10 -14.57 -7.69 16.00
C GLU A 10 -14.10 -8.85 15.10
N THR A 11 -14.56 -8.87 13.85
CA THR A 11 -14.18 -9.90 12.88
C THR A 11 -12.84 -9.64 12.21
N GLY A 12 -12.29 -8.42 12.32
CA GLY A 12 -11.09 -8.03 11.59
C GLY A 12 -11.33 -7.77 10.09
N ASP A 13 -12.59 -7.73 9.64
CA ASP A 13 -12.97 -7.65 8.22
C ASP A 13 -13.70 -6.35 7.89
N SER A 14 -13.40 -5.76 6.73
CA SER A 14 -14.20 -4.69 6.15
C SER A 14 -14.14 -4.72 4.62
N THR A 15 -15.28 -4.50 3.98
CA THR A 15 -15.38 -4.36 2.52
C THR A 15 -15.62 -2.90 2.14
N SER A 16 -14.90 -2.41 1.13
CA SER A 16 -15.18 -1.13 0.47
C SER A 16 -15.33 -1.33 -1.03
N ARG A 17 -16.03 -0.40 -1.69
CA ARG A 17 -16.17 -0.37 -3.13
C ARG A 17 -15.73 0.99 -3.65
N SER A 18 -14.65 1.02 -4.43
CA SER A 18 -14.00 2.25 -4.88
C SER A 18 -13.13 2.02 -6.10
N TYR A 19 -12.79 3.10 -6.80
CA TYR A 19 -11.73 3.10 -7.82
C TYR A 19 -10.34 2.92 -7.19
N TYR A 20 -10.12 3.57 -6.03
CA TYR A 20 -8.90 3.42 -5.27
C TYR A 20 -8.95 2.13 -4.44
N ALA A 21 -8.20 1.12 -4.85
CA ALA A 21 -7.84 0.00 -3.98
C ALA A 21 -6.70 0.42 -3.02
N LEU A 22 -6.45 -0.41 -2.00
CA LEU A 22 -5.26 -0.26 -1.15
C LEU A 22 -4.01 -0.53 -1.99
N HIS A 23 -3.41 0.53 -2.55
CA HIS A 23 -2.18 0.43 -3.30
C HIS A 23 -1.09 1.34 -2.71
N PRO A 24 0.13 0.81 -2.45
CA PRO A 24 0.47 -0.61 -2.51
C PRO A 24 -0.25 -1.42 -1.40
N PRO A 25 -0.54 -2.71 -1.63
CA PRO A 25 -1.05 -3.57 -0.57
C PRO A 25 -0.02 -3.61 0.56
N GLN A 26 -0.47 -3.32 1.77
CA GLN A 26 0.34 -3.48 2.98
C GLN A 26 0.11 -4.90 3.48
N GLU A 27 1.16 -5.71 3.57
CA GLU A 27 1.05 -7.09 4.10
C GLU A 27 0.95 -7.10 5.63
N TYR A 28 1.59 -6.13 6.29
CA TYR A 28 1.57 -5.97 7.73
C TYR A 28 1.34 -4.53 8.14
N VAL A 29 0.62 -4.34 9.24
CA VAL A 29 0.39 -3.03 9.84
C VAL A 29 0.61 -3.10 11.34
N VAL A 30 1.14 -2.01 11.89
CA VAL A 30 1.31 -1.81 13.33
C VAL A 30 0.34 -0.73 13.79
N THR A 31 -0.41 -1.01 14.84
CA THR A 31 -1.35 -0.06 15.44
C THR A 31 -0.63 0.88 16.41
N GLU A 32 -1.31 1.96 16.83
CA GLU A 32 -0.79 2.85 17.87
C GLU A 32 -0.61 2.15 19.24
N SER A 33 -1.35 1.06 19.49
CA SER A 33 -1.19 0.22 20.68
C SER A 33 0.08 -0.66 20.63
N GLY A 34 0.73 -0.78 19.48
CA GLY A 34 1.89 -1.64 19.27
C GLY A 34 1.55 -3.07 18.83
N ASP A 35 0.30 -3.31 18.44
CA ASP A 35 -0.16 -4.61 17.95
C ASP A 35 0.15 -4.76 16.46
N TYR A 36 0.53 -5.97 16.06
CA TYR A 36 0.92 -6.30 14.69
C TYR A 36 -0.15 -7.16 14.04
N TYR A 37 -0.66 -6.70 12.90
CA TYR A 37 -1.67 -7.40 12.13
C TYR A 37 -1.12 -7.81 10.77
N HIS A 38 -1.40 -9.05 10.36
CA HIS A 38 -1.32 -9.47 8.96
C HIS A 38 -2.57 -9.00 8.23
N VAL A 39 -2.38 -8.48 7.02
CA VAL A 39 -3.44 -7.86 6.22
C VAL A 39 -3.54 -8.60 4.90
N GLU A 40 -4.72 -9.17 4.66
CA GLU A 40 -5.07 -9.80 3.39
C GLU A 40 -6.06 -8.90 2.65
N THR A 41 -5.85 -8.76 1.35
CA THR A 41 -6.71 -7.95 0.47
C THR A 41 -7.23 -8.83 -0.64
N THR A 42 -8.54 -8.92 -0.77
CA THR A 42 -9.21 -9.67 -1.85
C THR A 42 -10.09 -8.73 -2.66
N ASP A 43 -9.76 -8.60 -3.94
CA ASP A 43 -10.51 -7.82 -4.91
C ASP A 43 -11.52 -8.70 -5.66
N PHE A 44 -12.73 -8.20 -5.83
CA PHE A 44 -13.82 -8.90 -6.53
C PHE A 44 -14.86 -7.92 -7.09
N ASN A 45 -15.71 -8.40 -8.00
CA ASN A 45 -16.81 -7.64 -8.60
C ASN A 45 -16.37 -6.29 -9.20
N ALA A 46 -15.43 -6.32 -10.15
CA ALA A 46 -15.06 -5.14 -10.92
C ALA A 46 -16.22 -4.68 -11.83
N THR A 47 -16.38 -3.37 -12.00
CA THR A 47 -17.36 -2.79 -12.91
C THR A 47 -16.76 -1.59 -13.59
N GLU A 48 -16.77 -1.61 -14.92
CA GLU A 48 -16.35 -0.47 -15.72
C GLU A 48 -17.34 0.68 -15.59
N THR A 49 -16.81 1.88 -15.38
CA THR A 49 -17.58 3.12 -15.41
C THR A 49 -16.75 4.27 -15.97
N VAL A 50 -17.38 5.41 -16.15
CA VAL A 50 -16.72 6.65 -16.50
C VAL A 50 -16.02 7.24 -15.28
N GLY A 51 -14.72 7.47 -15.42
CA GLY A 51 -13.87 8.21 -14.49
C GLY A 51 -13.50 9.57 -15.05
N TYR A 52 -13.42 10.56 -14.17
CA TYR A 52 -12.98 11.93 -14.46
C TYR A 52 -11.67 12.18 -13.74
N GLU A 53 -10.58 12.30 -14.49
CA GLU A 53 -9.25 12.53 -13.95
C GLU A 53 -8.97 14.03 -13.80
N TYR A 54 -8.37 14.38 -12.67
CA TYR A 54 -7.95 15.72 -12.32
C TYR A 54 -6.50 15.69 -11.84
N SER A 55 -5.68 16.59 -12.38
CA SER A 55 -4.38 16.93 -11.81
C SER A 55 -4.57 17.90 -10.64
N VAL A 56 -3.87 17.71 -9.53
CA VAL A 56 -4.01 18.56 -8.33
C VAL A 56 -2.75 19.39 -8.11
N GLU A 57 -2.93 20.71 -8.15
CA GLU A 57 -1.94 21.70 -7.72
C GLU A 57 -2.19 22.04 -6.25
N ILE A 58 -1.14 21.98 -5.43
CA ILE A 58 -1.21 22.15 -3.97
C ILE A 58 -0.61 23.50 -3.58
N GLY A 59 -1.28 24.25 -2.69
CA GLY A 59 -0.75 25.50 -2.14
C GLY A 59 -0.75 26.64 -3.15
N VAL A 60 -1.79 26.72 -3.98
CA VAL A 60 -1.98 27.83 -4.92
C VAL A 60 -2.31 29.13 -4.17
N ASP A 61 -1.80 30.26 -4.65
CA ASP A 61 -2.01 31.56 -4.00
C ASP A 61 -3.46 32.06 -4.20
N GLU A 62 -4.08 32.64 -3.17
CA GLU A 62 -5.44 33.22 -3.22
C GLU A 62 -5.74 34.18 -4.41
N PRO A 63 -4.80 35.00 -4.92
CA PRO A 63 -5.05 35.86 -6.08
C PRO A 63 -5.33 35.09 -7.39
N SER A 64 -5.09 33.77 -7.41
CA SER A 64 -5.43 32.89 -8.54
C SER A 64 -6.91 32.50 -8.59
N LEU A 65 -7.69 32.80 -7.54
CA LEU A 65 -9.12 32.52 -7.50
C LEU A 65 -9.87 33.38 -8.53
N PRO A 66 -10.69 32.77 -9.41
CA PRO A 66 -11.58 33.54 -10.26
C PRO A 66 -12.56 34.32 -9.40
N ASN A 67 -12.69 35.63 -9.67
CA ASN A 67 -13.54 36.59 -8.95
C ASN A 67 -15.03 36.20 -8.80
N THR A 68 -15.48 35.11 -9.41
CA THR A 68 -16.89 34.75 -9.56
C THR A 68 -17.30 33.41 -8.96
N ASN A 69 -16.38 32.51 -8.58
CA ASN A 69 -16.72 31.23 -7.95
C ASN A 69 -15.72 30.93 -6.83
N GLY A 70 -16.15 31.13 -5.59
CA GLY A 70 -15.32 30.92 -4.40
C GLY A 70 -14.79 29.50 -4.28
N SER A 71 -13.72 29.34 -3.51
CA SER A 71 -13.23 28.04 -3.07
C SER A 71 -14.35 27.25 -2.38
N HIS A 72 -14.38 25.93 -2.61
CA HIS A 72 -15.22 25.03 -1.84
C HIS A 72 -14.46 24.53 -0.62
N SER A 73 -15.14 24.35 0.51
CA SER A 73 -14.55 23.63 1.64
C SER A 73 -14.62 22.12 1.42
N PHE A 74 -13.55 21.40 1.73
CA PHE A 74 -13.55 19.94 1.74
C PHE A 74 -14.68 19.35 2.58
N ALA A 75 -15.06 20.00 3.68
CA ALA A 75 -16.12 19.51 4.56
C ALA A 75 -17.50 19.49 3.87
N ASP A 76 -17.72 20.42 2.94
CA ASP A 76 -19.01 20.65 2.25
C ASP A 76 -19.18 19.81 0.99
N LEU A 77 -18.11 19.13 0.55
CA LEU A 77 -18.17 18.26 -0.60
C LEU A 77 -19.12 17.06 -0.38
N PRO A 78 -19.78 16.57 -1.45
CA PRO A 78 -20.50 15.31 -1.42
C PRO A 78 -19.66 14.17 -0.83
N ALA A 79 -20.30 13.26 -0.09
CA ALA A 79 -19.58 12.21 0.64
C ALA A 79 -18.69 11.34 -0.27
N HIS A 80 -19.12 11.07 -1.50
CA HIS A 80 -18.34 10.31 -2.47
C HIS A 80 -17.09 11.07 -2.92
N ASP A 81 -17.23 12.35 -3.26
CA ASP A 81 -16.11 13.20 -3.69
C ASP A 81 -15.03 13.31 -2.59
N ARG A 82 -15.46 13.48 -1.34
CA ARG A 82 -14.55 13.46 -0.17
C ARG A 82 -13.82 12.15 -0.03
N GLU A 83 -14.48 11.04 -0.33
CA GLU A 83 -13.87 9.72 -0.21
C GLU A 83 -12.86 9.44 -1.32
N SER A 84 -13.17 9.83 -2.56
CA SER A 84 -12.23 9.77 -3.68
C SER A 84 -10.96 10.57 -3.37
N LEU A 85 -11.10 11.79 -2.85
CA LEU A 85 -9.97 12.64 -2.47
C LEU A 85 -9.14 12.04 -1.33
N ARG A 86 -9.78 11.55 -0.27
CA ARG A 86 -9.08 10.87 0.84
C ARG A 86 -8.34 9.63 0.37
N SER A 87 -8.95 8.86 -0.52
CA SER A 87 -8.35 7.64 -1.05
C SER A 87 -7.18 7.94 -1.99
N ALA A 88 -7.28 9.00 -2.82
CA ALA A 88 -6.20 9.43 -3.70
C ALA A 88 -4.98 9.94 -2.93
N VAL A 89 -5.20 10.73 -1.87
CA VAL A 89 -4.10 11.28 -1.05
C VAL A 89 -3.53 10.24 -0.09
N GLY A 90 -4.36 9.33 0.43
CA GLY A 90 -4.00 8.34 1.44
C GLY A 90 -3.79 8.97 2.81
N ASN A 91 -2.73 9.77 2.98
CA ASN A 91 -2.44 10.52 4.21
C ASN A 91 -2.59 12.03 3.98
N PRO A 92 -3.64 12.68 4.53
CA PRO A 92 -3.88 14.11 4.35
C PRO A 92 -2.76 15.04 4.84
N HIS A 93 -1.84 14.58 5.70
CA HIS A 93 -0.68 15.37 6.10
C HIS A 93 0.33 15.58 4.96
N LEU A 94 0.28 14.75 3.91
CA LEU A 94 1.13 14.90 2.73
C LEU A 94 0.82 16.19 1.96
N LEU A 95 -0.35 16.80 2.15
CA LEU A 95 -0.69 18.09 1.56
C LEU A 95 0.25 19.24 1.99
N HIS A 96 0.94 19.09 3.14
CA HIS A 96 1.95 20.05 3.58
C HIS A 96 3.39 19.63 3.22
N ALA A 97 3.57 18.45 2.62
CA ALA A 97 4.89 17.96 2.28
C ALA A 97 5.44 18.71 1.06
N PRO A 98 6.71 19.16 1.10
CA PRO A 98 7.32 19.84 -0.04
C PRO A 98 7.39 18.91 -1.25
N HIS A 99 7.07 19.43 -2.43
CA HIS A 99 7.08 18.71 -3.71
C HIS A 99 6.11 17.51 -3.80
N TYR A 100 5.18 17.36 -2.87
CA TYR A 100 4.13 16.36 -3.01
C TYR A 100 3.17 16.77 -4.14
N SER A 101 2.81 15.79 -4.97
CA SER A 101 1.86 15.94 -6.07
C SER A 101 1.05 14.67 -6.19
N PHE A 102 -0.22 14.79 -6.52
CA PHE A 102 -1.09 13.65 -6.79
C PHE A 102 -2.13 14.02 -7.85
N SER A 103 -2.70 13.00 -8.49
CA SER A 103 -3.91 13.14 -9.30
C SER A 103 -5.07 12.44 -8.60
N VAL A 104 -6.29 12.86 -8.93
CA VAL A 104 -7.52 12.23 -8.43
C VAL A 104 -8.43 11.85 -9.58
N VAL A 105 -9.05 10.68 -9.48
CA VAL A 105 -10.06 10.16 -10.41
C VAL A 105 -11.36 10.02 -9.64
N PHE A 106 -12.37 10.69 -10.16
CA PHE A 106 -13.74 10.60 -9.68
C PHE A 106 -14.53 9.63 -10.56
N ALA A 107 -14.84 8.46 -10.03
CA ALA A 107 -15.55 7.41 -10.75
C ALA A 107 -16.92 7.16 -10.13
N TYR A 108 -17.97 7.05 -10.95
CA TYR A 108 -19.33 6.90 -10.46
C TYR A 108 -20.05 5.73 -11.12
N GLU A 109 -20.32 4.67 -10.35
CA GLU A 109 -21.18 3.57 -10.83
C GLU A 109 -22.66 4.01 -10.89
N ASN A 110 -23.09 4.83 -9.93
CA ASN A 110 -24.46 5.29 -9.81
C ASN A 110 -24.66 6.67 -10.42
N ALA A 111 -25.51 6.77 -11.44
CA ALA A 111 -25.83 8.04 -12.11
C ALA A 111 -26.37 9.12 -11.16
N GLY A 112 -27.14 8.75 -10.14
CA GLY A 112 -27.64 9.69 -9.13
C GLY A 112 -26.54 10.24 -8.21
N VAL A 113 -25.48 9.47 -7.94
CA VAL A 113 -24.28 9.97 -7.23
C VAL A 113 -23.48 10.88 -8.15
N ARG A 114 -23.28 10.48 -9.42
CA ARG A 114 -22.63 11.28 -10.45
C ARG A 114 -23.24 12.67 -10.56
N HIS A 115 -24.57 12.77 -10.67
CA HIS A 115 -25.28 14.05 -10.79
C HIS A 115 -25.16 14.99 -9.58
N ARG A 116 -24.76 14.48 -8.41
CA ARG A 116 -24.55 15.28 -7.21
C ARG A 116 -23.09 15.66 -7.00
N SER A 117 -22.18 15.13 -7.82
CA SER A 117 -20.76 15.44 -7.70
C SER A 117 -20.46 16.84 -8.19
N LEU A 118 -19.51 17.48 -7.53
CA LEU A 118 -18.91 18.73 -8.00
C LEU A 118 -17.92 18.50 -9.16
N PHE A 119 -17.39 17.28 -9.30
CA PHE A 119 -16.28 16.92 -10.19
C PHE A 119 -16.73 16.13 -11.43
N VAL A 120 -18.01 16.22 -11.79
CA VAL A 120 -18.41 15.98 -13.18
C VAL A 120 -18.10 17.26 -13.94
N PRO A 121 -17.28 17.20 -15.01
CA PRO A 121 -16.68 18.38 -15.61
C PRO A 121 -17.74 19.29 -16.24
N GLU A 122 -18.05 20.39 -15.55
CA GLU A 122 -18.75 21.56 -16.10
C GLU A 122 -17.78 22.74 -16.33
N THR A 123 -16.62 22.70 -15.67
CA THR A 123 -15.56 23.70 -15.70
C THR A 123 -14.19 23.04 -15.79
N GLU A 124 -13.20 23.75 -16.36
CA GLU A 124 -11.83 23.21 -16.53
C GLU A 124 -11.05 23.08 -15.20
N SER A 125 -11.44 23.82 -14.15
CA SER A 125 -10.81 23.69 -12.85
C SER A 125 -11.73 24.03 -11.68
N HIS A 126 -11.44 23.46 -10.52
CA HIS A 126 -12.11 23.71 -9.24
C HIS A 126 -11.10 24.09 -8.17
N TYR A 127 -11.51 24.94 -7.23
CA TYR A 127 -10.71 25.31 -6.07
C TYR A 127 -11.30 24.71 -4.80
N LEU A 128 -10.44 24.11 -3.99
CA LEU A 128 -10.84 23.34 -2.80
C LEU A 128 -9.91 23.67 -1.62
N GLU A 129 -10.48 24.08 -0.51
CA GLU A 129 -9.76 24.24 0.76
C GLU A 129 -9.80 22.93 1.55
N TRP A 130 -8.62 22.37 1.85
CA TRP A 130 -8.48 21.16 2.64
C TRP A 130 -7.26 21.26 3.57
N ASN A 131 -7.48 21.10 4.88
CA ASN A 131 -6.43 21.17 5.91
C ASN A 131 -5.61 22.47 5.83
N ASP A 132 -6.29 23.61 5.71
CA ASP A 132 -5.67 24.94 5.56
C ASP A 132 -4.78 25.08 4.31
N VAL A 133 -4.92 24.19 3.33
CA VAL A 133 -4.25 24.25 2.03
C VAL A 133 -5.28 24.48 0.93
N LEU A 134 -5.05 25.49 0.08
CA LEU A 134 -5.83 25.70 -1.12
C LEU A 134 -5.31 24.79 -2.24
N LEU A 135 -6.19 23.97 -2.77
CA LEU A 135 -5.94 23.05 -3.87
C LEU A 135 -6.62 23.58 -5.14
N ARG A 136 -5.95 23.46 -6.28
CA ARG A 136 -6.55 23.66 -7.60
C ARG A 136 -6.58 22.33 -8.34
N LEU A 137 -7.78 21.85 -8.63
CA LEU A 137 -8.01 20.62 -9.36
C LEU A 137 -8.29 20.99 -10.81
N VAL A 138 -7.42 20.58 -11.72
CA VAL A 138 -7.53 20.84 -13.17
C VAL A 138 -8.01 19.57 -13.85
N PHE A 139 -9.14 19.66 -14.56
CA PHE A 139 -9.68 18.53 -15.31
C PHE A 139 -8.70 18.17 -16.44
N ASP A 140 -8.35 16.88 -16.53
CA ASP A 140 -7.42 16.38 -17.54
C ASP A 140 -8.20 15.62 -18.62
N GLU A 141 -8.78 14.47 -18.26
CA GLU A 141 -9.51 13.63 -19.19
C GLU A 141 -10.69 12.88 -18.57
N GLN A 142 -11.59 12.44 -19.45
CA GLN A 142 -12.60 11.45 -19.14
C GLN A 142 -12.15 10.11 -19.71
N ARG A 143 -12.06 9.06 -18.88
CA ARG A 143 -11.66 7.72 -19.32
C ARG A 143 -12.51 6.62 -18.69
N THR A 144 -12.49 5.44 -19.29
CA THR A 144 -13.06 4.24 -18.66
C THR A 144 -12.15 3.78 -17.53
N VAL A 145 -12.73 3.51 -16.37
CA VAL A 145 -12.04 2.99 -15.19
C VAL A 145 -12.84 1.90 -14.53
N GLU A 146 -12.19 1.07 -13.72
CA GLU A 146 -12.85 0.00 -12.97
C GLU A 146 -13.09 0.43 -11.52
N ILE A 147 -14.32 0.23 -11.03
CA ILE A 147 -14.64 0.26 -9.61
C ILE A 147 -14.68 -1.18 -9.12
N THR A 148 -13.88 -1.47 -8.10
CA THR A 148 -13.72 -2.83 -7.56
C THR A 148 -14.20 -2.86 -6.11
N SER A 149 -14.79 -3.99 -5.71
CA SER A 149 -15.03 -4.27 -4.30
C SER A 149 -13.80 -4.93 -3.71
N THR A 150 -13.26 -4.36 -2.65
CA THR A 150 -12.07 -4.85 -1.95
C THR A 150 -12.47 -5.20 -0.53
N THR A 151 -12.28 -6.47 -0.15
CA THR A 151 -12.35 -6.90 1.25
C THR A 151 -10.95 -6.89 1.83
N VAL A 152 -10.82 -6.25 2.98
CA VAL A 152 -9.63 -6.28 3.82
C VAL A 152 -9.93 -7.13 5.04
N SER A 153 -9.07 -8.10 5.26
CA SER A 153 -9.07 -8.96 6.43
C SER A 153 -7.81 -8.74 7.23
N THR A 154 -7.96 -8.56 8.54
CA THR A 154 -6.86 -8.32 9.47
C THR A 154 -6.83 -9.41 10.52
N THR A 155 -5.65 -9.99 10.73
CA THR A 155 -5.43 -11.02 11.75
C THR A 155 -4.32 -10.55 12.69
N LEU A 156 -4.61 -10.50 13.99
CA LEU A 156 -3.58 -10.20 15.01
C LEU A 156 -2.55 -11.33 15.02
N VAL A 157 -1.28 -10.99 14.78
CA VAL A 157 -0.18 -11.96 14.73
C VAL A 157 0.80 -11.81 15.89
N ALA A 158 0.85 -10.64 16.53
CA ALA A 158 1.71 -10.37 17.68
C ALA A 158 1.28 -9.10 18.43
N GLU A 159 1.54 -9.04 19.74
CA GLU A 159 1.31 -7.87 20.60
C GLU A 159 2.63 -7.17 20.99
N SER A 160 3.75 -7.65 20.44
CA SER A 160 5.09 -7.09 20.71
C SER A 160 6.05 -7.32 19.54
N PRO A 161 7.10 -6.50 19.40
CA PRO A 161 8.13 -6.69 18.39
C PRO A 161 8.80 -8.07 18.45
N GLU A 162 9.04 -8.60 19.65
CA GLU A 162 9.67 -9.91 19.85
C GLU A 162 8.75 -11.07 19.43
N GLU A 163 7.44 -10.92 19.62
CA GLU A 163 6.44 -11.87 19.10
C GLU A 163 6.33 -11.80 17.59
N PHE A 164 6.34 -10.58 17.04
CA PHE A 164 6.27 -10.38 15.60
C PHE A 164 7.49 -10.96 14.89
N PHE A 165 8.69 -10.76 15.43
CA PHE A 165 9.90 -11.38 14.90
C PHE A 165 9.81 -12.92 14.93
N ARG A 166 9.30 -13.50 16.02
CA ARG A 166 9.07 -14.97 16.10
C ARG A 166 8.02 -15.44 15.10
N TYR A 167 6.97 -14.67 14.86
CA TYR A 167 5.96 -14.95 13.84
C TYR A 167 6.61 -14.98 12.45
N LEU A 168 7.39 -13.97 12.09
CA LEU A 168 8.09 -13.90 10.80
C LEU A 168 9.10 -15.05 10.63
N CYS A 169 9.85 -15.39 11.68
CA CYS A 169 10.76 -16.53 11.66
C CYS A 169 10.03 -17.86 11.39
N ARG A 170 8.79 -18.00 11.87
CA ARG A 170 8.00 -19.22 11.66
C ARG A 170 7.37 -19.28 10.26
N GLU A 171 6.93 -18.14 9.73
CA GLU A 171 6.18 -18.10 8.47
C GLU A 171 7.09 -17.89 7.24
N ARG A 172 8.13 -17.05 7.33
CA ARG A 172 9.08 -16.75 6.24
C ARG A 172 10.46 -17.40 6.43
N GLY A 173 10.70 -18.05 7.57
CA GLY A 173 12.02 -18.56 7.92
C GLY A 173 12.23 -20.00 7.48
N THR A 174 13.45 -20.29 7.02
CA THR A 174 13.89 -21.65 6.69
C THR A 174 14.94 -22.11 7.70
N ASP A 175 14.81 -23.34 8.20
CA ASP A 175 15.87 -23.97 9.00
C ASP A 175 16.85 -24.71 8.09
N LEU A 176 18.11 -24.28 8.09
CA LEU A 176 19.16 -24.91 7.28
C LEU A 176 19.55 -26.30 7.81
N GLY A 177 19.16 -26.64 9.04
CA GLY A 177 19.38 -27.96 9.62
C GLY A 177 20.87 -28.35 9.66
N GLN A 178 21.16 -29.60 9.34
CA GLN A 178 22.54 -30.10 9.31
C GLN A 178 23.18 -29.88 7.94
N LEU A 179 24.07 -28.90 7.88
CA LEU A 179 24.87 -28.60 6.70
C LEU A 179 26.11 -29.50 6.59
N THR A 180 26.54 -29.79 5.36
CA THR A 180 27.86 -30.37 5.07
C THR A 180 28.97 -29.39 5.46
N ASN A 181 30.21 -29.85 5.52
CA ASN A 181 31.33 -28.96 5.85
C ASN A 181 31.49 -27.82 4.83
N GLU A 182 31.33 -28.11 3.53
CA GLU A 182 31.40 -27.11 2.47
C GLU A 182 30.25 -26.09 2.58
N GLN A 183 29.03 -26.55 2.83
CA GLN A 183 27.89 -25.66 3.06
C GLN A 183 28.07 -24.80 4.32
N ARG A 184 28.64 -25.37 5.38
CA ARG A 184 28.95 -24.65 6.62
C ARG A 184 29.96 -23.53 6.39
N ASP A 185 31.00 -23.80 5.60
CA ASP A 185 32.03 -22.81 5.26
C ASP A 185 31.43 -21.66 4.45
N ILE A 186 30.55 -21.96 3.48
CA ILE A 186 29.81 -20.96 2.69
C ILE A 186 28.97 -20.06 3.61
N VAL A 187 28.14 -20.65 4.47
CA VAL A 187 27.25 -19.91 5.38
C VAL A 187 28.06 -19.07 6.37
N THR A 188 29.16 -19.61 6.91
CA THR A 188 30.03 -18.88 7.85
C THR A 188 30.66 -17.67 7.17
N GLN A 189 31.17 -17.80 5.95
CA GLN A 189 31.70 -16.67 5.17
C GLN A 189 30.62 -15.64 4.84
N ALA A 190 29.40 -16.08 4.53
CA ALA A 190 28.28 -15.18 4.27
C ALA A 190 27.85 -14.41 5.53
N ILE A 191 27.91 -15.02 6.71
CA ILE A 191 27.63 -14.35 8.00
C ILE A 191 28.69 -13.29 8.32
N GLU A 192 29.96 -13.59 8.05
CA GLU A 192 31.07 -12.65 8.28
C GLU A 192 31.12 -11.51 7.24
N GLY A 193 30.45 -11.66 6.10
CA GLY A 193 30.37 -10.62 5.08
C GLY A 193 29.54 -11.02 3.87
N THR A 194 30.19 -11.43 2.79
CA THR A 194 29.51 -11.86 1.56
C THR A 194 30.28 -13.02 0.98
N TYR A 195 29.56 -14.12 0.71
CA TYR A 195 30.10 -15.22 -0.06
C TYR A 195 29.89 -14.94 -1.55
N THR A 196 30.92 -15.13 -2.36
CA THR A 196 30.82 -15.03 -3.83
C THR A 196 31.46 -16.26 -4.43
N GLU A 197 30.65 -17.02 -5.16
CA GLU A 197 31.13 -18.20 -5.87
C GLU A 197 32.04 -17.79 -7.03
N CYS A 198 33.13 -18.52 -7.24
CA CYS A 198 34.12 -18.23 -8.28
C CYS A 198 34.06 -19.30 -9.37
N GLY A 199 33.37 -19.00 -10.47
CA GLY A 199 33.19 -19.92 -11.59
C GLY A 199 31.76 -20.45 -11.67
N THR A 200 31.59 -21.72 -12.03
CA THR A 200 30.27 -22.37 -12.01
C THR A 200 29.85 -22.65 -10.56
N ASP A 201 28.56 -22.48 -10.26
CA ASP A 201 27.99 -22.78 -8.95
C ASP A 201 28.43 -24.17 -8.45
N SER A 202 29.03 -24.21 -7.26
CA SER A 202 29.35 -25.47 -6.60
C SER A 202 28.06 -26.22 -6.26
N ASP A 203 28.10 -27.55 -6.20
CA ASP A 203 26.94 -28.36 -5.79
C ASP A 203 26.46 -27.95 -4.38
N ALA A 204 27.39 -27.62 -3.49
CA ALA A 204 27.13 -27.14 -2.14
C ALA A 204 26.35 -25.82 -2.14
N PHE A 205 26.78 -24.84 -2.93
CA PHE A 205 26.09 -23.55 -3.07
C PHE A 205 24.73 -23.70 -3.75
N SER A 206 24.64 -24.50 -4.81
CA SER A 206 23.38 -24.78 -5.52
C SER A 206 22.35 -25.39 -4.57
N THR A 207 22.75 -26.36 -3.76
CA THR A 207 21.88 -27.00 -2.77
C THR A 207 21.40 -26.00 -1.70
N LEU A 208 22.28 -25.10 -1.22
CA LEU A 208 21.88 -24.05 -0.27
C LEU A 208 20.89 -23.07 -0.90
N ARG A 209 21.13 -22.67 -2.16
CA ARG A 209 20.23 -21.77 -2.88
C ARG A 209 18.85 -22.41 -3.07
N GLU A 210 18.80 -23.68 -3.40
CA GLU A 210 17.56 -24.45 -3.49
C GLU A 210 16.84 -24.54 -2.14
N GLN A 211 17.55 -24.82 -1.04
CA GLN A 211 16.95 -24.83 0.30
C GLN A 211 16.39 -23.46 0.70
N LEU A 212 17.06 -22.39 0.30
CA LEU A 212 16.65 -21.01 0.59
C LEU A 212 15.61 -20.48 -0.38
N THR A 213 15.12 -21.28 -1.34
CA THR A 213 14.15 -20.84 -2.33
C THR A 213 12.88 -21.66 -2.20
N ASP A 214 11.73 -20.99 -2.11
CA ASP A 214 10.44 -21.67 -2.02
C ASP A 214 9.97 -22.22 -3.38
N GLU A 215 8.86 -22.93 -3.38
CA GLU A 215 8.24 -23.52 -4.59
C GLU A 215 7.83 -22.49 -5.66
N ASN A 216 7.68 -21.22 -5.28
CA ASN A 216 7.36 -20.10 -6.16
C ASN A 216 8.61 -19.33 -6.61
N ASN A 217 9.80 -19.90 -6.40
CA ASN A 217 11.09 -19.30 -6.71
C ASN A 217 11.35 -17.98 -5.94
N ARG A 218 10.76 -17.81 -4.76
CA ARG A 218 11.03 -16.69 -3.85
C ARG A 218 12.09 -17.09 -2.85
N HIS A 219 13.07 -16.23 -2.65
CA HIS A 219 14.08 -16.45 -1.62
C HIS A 219 13.50 -16.25 -0.22
N SER A 220 13.83 -17.17 0.68
CA SER A 220 13.57 -17.06 2.12
C SER A 220 14.22 -15.78 2.62
N LEU A 221 13.50 -14.97 3.39
CA LEU A 221 14.05 -13.73 3.96
C LEU A 221 14.90 -14.01 5.20
N LEU A 222 14.62 -15.12 5.89
CA LEU A 222 15.25 -15.49 7.15
C LEU A 222 15.72 -16.94 7.08
N ALA A 223 16.92 -17.20 7.61
CA ALA A 223 17.45 -18.55 7.77
C ALA A 223 17.92 -18.79 9.20
N ARG A 224 17.61 -19.96 9.74
CA ARG A 224 18.13 -20.41 11.03
C ARG A 224 19.39 -21.22 10.82
N TYR A 225 20.47 -20.80 11.47
CA TYR A 225 21.77 -21.48 11.48
C TYR A 225 22.39 -21.36 12.87
N ASP A 226 22.88 -22.48 13.40
CA ASP A 226 23.50 -22.56 14.74
C ASP A 226 22.68 -21.88 15.86
N GLY A 227 21.36 -22.10 15.85
CA GLY A 227 20.43 -21.57 16.84
C GLY A 227 20.10 -20.07 16.69
N SER A 228 20.68 -19.38 15.71
CA SER A 228 20.47 -17.95 15.45
C SER A 228 19.76 -17.73 14.11
N TRP A 229 18.99 -16.64 14.01
CA TRP A 229 18.30 -16.23 12.78
C TRP A 229 19.11 -15.15 12.06
N TYR A 230 19.24 -15.29 10.75
CA TYR A 230 19.97 -14.38 9.88
C TYR A 230 19.09 -13.91 8.73
N PHE A 231 19.26 -12.65 8.32
CA PHE A 231 18.68 -12.16 7.08
C PHE A 231 19.43 -12.76 5.91
N VAL A 232 18.66 -13.27 4.94
CA VAL A 232 19.21 -13.86 3.73
C VAL A 232 19.10 -12.83 2.62
N HIS A 233 20.21 -12.60 1.93
CA HIS A 233 20.27 -11.80 0.74
C HIS A 233 20.98 -12.60 -0.35
N LEU A 234 20.22 -13.07 -1.33
CA LEU A 234 20.72 -13.78 -2.51
C LEU A 234 20.58 -12.83 -3.71
N SER A 235 21.68 -12.64 -4.44
CA SER A 235 21.79 -11.76 -5.60
C SER A 235 22.54 -12.44 -6.74
#